data_AF-A0A2M8CIT8-F1
#
_entry.id   AF-A0A2M8CIT8-F1
#
_cell.length_a   1.000
_cell.length_b   1.000
_cell.length_c   1.000
_cell.angle_alpha   90.00
_cell.angle_beta   90.00
_cell.angle_gamma   90.00
#
_symmetry.space_group_name_H-M   'P 1'
#
loop_
_entity.id
_entity.type
_entity.pdbx_description
1 polymer ?
#
loop_
_entity_poly.entity_id
_entity_poly.type
_entity_poly.pdbx_seq_one_letter_code
_entity_poly.pdbx_strand_id
1 'polypeptide(L)' 'RLNPQFIIERFAGEVPPRFLAGPGWGNIRNDQINVAIEKELEKRDSWQGKYL' A
#
# COMPACT_ATOMS: atom_id res chain seq x y z
N ARG A 1 10.95 -3.30 18.93
CA ARG A 1 10.80 -3.89 17.58
C ARG A 1 9.31 -4.08 17.32
N LEU A 2 8.81 -3.72 16.15
CA LEU A 2 7.41 -3.96 15.77
C LEU A 2 7.21 -5.44 15.41
N ASN A 3 6.01 -5.98 15.65
CA ASN A 3 5.68 -7.38 15.35
C ASN A 3 5.79 -7.61 13.83
N PRO A 4 6.66 -8.51 13.32
CA PRO A 4 6.80 -8.75 11.88
C PRO A 4 5.50 -9.22 11.20
N GLN A 5 4.50 -9.69 11.96
CA GLN A 5 3.20 -10.11 11.44
C GLN A 5 2.15 -8.98 11.38
N PHE A 6 2.50 -7.72 11.66
CA PHE A 6 1.53 -6.63 11.56
C PHE A 6 1.19 -6.33 10.10
N ILE A 7 -0.09 -6.15 9.82
CA ILE A 7 -0.60 -5.85 8.48
C ILE A 7 -0.83 -4.34 8.38
N ILE A 8 -0.35 -3.71 7.31
CA ILE A 8 -0.71 -2.33 6.97
C ILE A 8 -2.04 -2.37 6.23
N GLU A 9 -3.11 -1.87 6.86
CA GLU A 9 -4.44 -1.90 6.25
C GLU A 9 -4.73 -0.70 5.35
N ARG A 10 -4.06 0.43 5.56
CA ARG A 10 -4.38 1.70 4.90
C ARG A 10 -3.13 2.39 4.37
N PHE A 11 -2.93 2.31 3.05
CA PHE A 11 -1.82 3.01 2.37
C PHE A 11 -2.23 4.37 1.82
N ALA A 12 -3.50 4.56 1.45
CA ALA A 12 -4.01 5.86 1.02
C ALA A 12 -5.22 6.30 1.85
N GLY A 13 -5.44 7.62 1.84
CA GLY A 13 -6.59 8.27 2.44
C GLY A 13 -7.28 9.15 1.41
N GLU A 14 -8.59 9.33 1.56
CA GLU A 14 -9.34 10.27 0.73
C GLU A 14 -9.14 11.69 1.25
N VAL A 15 -8.97 12.63 0.33
CA VAL A 15 -8.80 14.04 0.63
C VAL A 15 -9.61 14.87 -0.36
N PRO A 16 -10.15 16.04 0.03
CA PRO A 16 -10.82 16.91 -0.92
C PRO A 16 -9.93 17.25 -2.13
N PRO A 17 -10.48 17.33 -3.36
CA PRO A 17 -9.68 17.49 -4.58
C PRO A 17 -8.69 18.66 -4.56
N ARG A 18 -9.05 19.76 -3.89
CA ARG A 18 -8.21 20.96 -3.73
C ARG A 18 -6.88 20.74 -3.01
N PHE A 19 -6.75 19.63 -2.27
CA PHE A 19 -5.53 19.27 -1.55
C PHE A 19 -4.69 18.22 -2.28
N LEU A 20 -5.12 17.75 -3.45
CA LEU A 20 -4.34 16.81 -4.25
C LEU A 20 -3.13 17.55 -4.85
N ALA A 21 -1.93 17.08 -4.52
CA ALA A 21 -0.68 17.63 -5.05
C ALA A 21 -0.45 17.27 -6.53
N GLY A 22 -1.24 16.35 -7.08
CA GLY A 22 -1.12 15.87 -8.45
C GLY A 22 -2.27 14.92 -8.82
N PRO A 23 -2.19 14.28 -10.00
CA PRO A 23 -3.17 13.27 -10.38
C PRO A 23 -3.22 12.14 -9.35
N GLY A 24 -4.43 11.66 -9.05
CA GLY A 24 -4.62 10.52 -8.17
C GLY A 24 -4.12 9.21 -8.80
N TRP A 25 -4.35 8.10 -8.10
CA TRP A 25 -3.94 6.76 -8.53
C TRP A 25 -4.83 6.17 -9.65
N GLY A 26 -5.46 7.03 -10.46
CA GLY A 26 -6.44 6.66 -11.47
C GLY A 26 -7.67 5.98 -10.86
N ASN A 27 -8.09 4.86 -11.47
CA ASN A 27 -9.25 4.07 -11.05
C ASN A 27 -8.93 3.01 -9.99
N ILE A 28 -7.75 3.07 -9.36
CA ILE A 28 -7.38 2.13 -8.30
C ILE A 28 -8.09 2.56 -7.02
N ARG A 29 -8.94 1.69 -6.50
CA ARG A 29 -9.58 1.90 -5.20
C ARG A 29 -8.58 1.64 -4.08
N ASN A 30 -8.78 2.31 -2.94
CA ASN A 30 -7.87 2.21 -1.80
C ASN A 30 -7.70 0.76 -1.30
N ASP A 31 -8.77 -0.03 -1.29
CA ASP A 31 -8.75 -1.45 -0.91
C ASP A 31 -7.96 -2.34 -1.88
N GLN A 32 -7.79 -1.90 -3.12
CA GLN A 32 -7.02 -2.61 -4.13
C GLN A 32 -5.51 -2.36 -4.01
N ILE A 33 -5.10 -1.32 -3.29
CA ILE A 33 -3.68 -0.97 -3.12
C ILE A 33 -2.95 -2.08 -2.36
N ASN A 34 -3.53 -2.59 -1.26
CA ASN A 34 -2.92 -3.67 -0.48
C ASN A 34 -2.71 -4.92 -1.36
N VAL A 35 -3.74 -5.31 -2.12
CA VAL A 35 -3.67 -6.46 -3.02
C VAL A 35 -2.59 -6.28 -4.09
N ALA A 36 -2.42 -5.07 -4.63
CA ALA A 36 -1.38 -4.79 -5.60
C ALA A 36 0.03 -4.87 -4.99
N ILE A 37 0.20 -4.39 -3.75
CA ILE A 37 1.46 -4.46 -3.02
C ILE A 37 1.83 -5.92 -2.73
N GLU A 38 0.90 -6.72 -2.20
CA GLU A 38 1.15 -8.15 -1.90
C GLU A 38 1.57 -8.92 -3.15
N LYS A 39 0.86 -8.73 -4.27
CA LYS A 39 1.22 -9.36 -5.56
C LYS A 39 2.62 -8.97 -6.02
N GLU A 40 3.01 -7.71 -5.82
CA GLU A 40 4.33 -7.25 -6.22
C GLU A 40 5.43 -7.78 -5.29
N LEU A 41 5.14 -7.96 -4.00
CA LEU A 41 6.03 -8.64 -3.05
C LEU A 41 6.24 -10.10 -3.42
N GLU A 42 5.15 -10.84 -3.70
CA GLU A 42 5.20 -12.23 -4.18
C GLU A 42 6.05 -12.35 -5.45
N LYS A 43 5.80 -11.48 -6.44
CA LYS A 43 6.55 -11.46 -7.70
C LYS A 43 8.05 -11.24 -7.51
N ARG A 44 8.43 -10.52 -6.45
CA ARG A 44 9.83 -10.19 -6.11
C ARG A 44 10.44 -11.18 -5.11
N ASP A 45 9.74 -12.26 -4.77
CA ASP A 45 10.12 -13.18 -3.68
C ASP A 45 10.48 -12.40 -2.40
N SER A 46 9.61 -11.48 -2.00
CA SER A 46 9.84 -10.56 -0.89
C SER A 46 8.67 -10.54 0.08
N TRP A 47 8.91 -10.03 1.28
CA TRP A 47 7.89 -9.86 2.32
C TRP A 47 8.26 -8.70 3.23
N GLN A 48 7.28 -8.23 3.99
CA GLN A 48 7.50 -7.20 4.98
C GLN A 48 8.50 -7.68 6.05
N GLY A 49 9.62 -6.97 6.17
CA GLY A 49 10.66 -7.31 7.14
C GLY A 49 11.63 -8.41 6.71
N LYS A 50 11.79 -8.70 5.42
CA LYS A 50 12.76 -9.70 4.89
C LYS A 50 14.19 -9.60 5.45
N TYR A 51 14.63 -8.40 5.85
CA TYR A 51 15.98 -8.15 6.35
C TYR A 51 16.01 -7.60 7.80
N LEU A 52 14.91 -7.71 8.55
CA LEU A 52 14.78 -7.18 9.91
C LEU A 52 15.06 -8.21 11.02
#